data_AF-A0A1H9UZK8-F1
#
_entry.id   AF-A0A1H9UZK8-F1
#
_cell.length_a   1.000
_cell.length_b   1.000
_cell.length_c   1.000
_cell.angle_alpha   90.00
_cell.angle_beta   90.00
_cell.angle_gamma   90.00
#
_symmetry.space_group_name_H-M   'P 1'
#
loop_
_entity.id
_entity.type
_entity.pdbx_description
1 polymer ?
#
loop_
_entity_poly.entity_id
_entity_poly.type
_entity_poly.pdbx_seq_one_letter_code
_entity_poly.pdbx_strand_id
1 'polypeptide(L)' 'MSELIEDCAQLPVVLIHPEHPLPVPRDAAPWQVDERCAHQVEGLAEYGV' A
#
# COMPACT_ATOMS: atom_id res chain seq x y z
N MET A 1 14.76 -0.44 22.90
CA MET A 1 14.57 -0.46 21.44
C MET A 1 13.19 0.13 21.16
N SER A 2 13.05 1.44 21.40
CA SER A 2 11.76 2.14 21.47
C SER A 2 11.82 3.54 20.82
N GLU A 3 12.91 3.84 20.08
CA GLU A 3 13.17 5.19 19.55
C GLU A 3 12.62 5.39 18.14
N LEU A 4 12.27 4.31 17.41
CA LEU A 4 11.75 4.40 16.03
C LEU A 4 10.31 4.92 15.94
N ILE A 5 9.59 5.02 17.07
CA ILE A 5 8.19 5.48 17.10
C ILE A 5 8.09 6.98 17.43
N GLU A 6 9.07 7.56 18.14
CA GLU A 6 9.07 8.99 18.50
C GLU A 6 9.25 9.91 17.28
N ASP A 7 10.07 9.52 16.30
CA ASP A 7 10.30 10.31 15.09
C ASP A 7 9.02 10.45 14.23
N CYS A 8 8.19 9.39 14.19
CA CYS A 8 6.92 9.43 13.48
C CYS A 8 5.85 10.27 14.21
N ALA A 9 6.00 10.53 15.50
CA ALA A 9 5.10 11.40 16.26
C ALA A 9 5.32 12.90 15.96
N GLN A 10 6.47 13.25 15.36
CA GLN A 10 6.82 14.63 15.00
C GLN A 10 6.52 14.98 13.54
N LEU A 11 5.78 14.13 12.82
CA LEU A 11 5.38 14.42 11.45
C LEU A 11 4.65 15.78 11.39
N PRO A 12 5.13 16.76 10.60
CA PRO A 12 4.49 18.05 10.46
C PRO A 12 3.00 17.89 10.13
N VAL A 13 2.14 18.62 10.83
CA VAL A 13 0.67 18.54 10.67
C VAL A 13 0.25 18.73 9.21
N VAL A 14 0.98 19.56 8.45
CA VAL A 14 0.77 19.81 7.01
C VAL A 14 0.94 18.55 6.14
N LEU A 15 1.71 17.55 6.57
CA LEU A 15 1.88 16.27 5.88
C LEU A 15 0.79 15.25 6.24
N ILE A 16 0.18 15.39 7.40
CA ILE A 16 -0.89 14.51 7.88
C ILE A 16 -2.27 15.03 7.43
N HIS A 17 -2.39 16.36 7.32
CA HIS A 17 -3.61 17.06 6.94
C HIS A 17 -3.32 17.91 5.72
N PRO A 18 -3.52 17.37 4.51
CA PRO A 18 -3.35 18.16 3.31
C PRO A 18 -4.32 19.35 3.36
N GLU A 19 -3.80 20.56 3.15
CA GLU A 19 -4.59 21.81 3.14
C GLU A 19 -5.70 21.80 2.08
N HIS A 20 -5.52 20.96 1.06
CA HIS A 20 -6.51 20.73 0.02
C HIS A 20 -7.07 19.30 0.15
N PRO A 21 -8.41 19.13 0.12
CA PRO A 21 -9.00 17.80 0.15
C PRO A 21 -8.53 17.02 -1.09
N LEU A 22 -8.10 15.77 -0.87
CA LEU A 22 -7.85 14.85 -1.95
C LEU A 22 -9.17 14.57 -2.69
N PRO A 23 -9.12 14.34 -4.02
CA PRO A 23 -10.29 13.90 -4.75
C PRO A 23 -10.82 12.61 -4.14
N VAL A 24 -12.14 12.42 -4.21
CA VAL A 24 -12.77 11.17 -3.77
C VAL A 24 -12.16 10.02 -4.55
N PRO A 25 -11.68 8.94 -3.88
CA PRO A 25 -11.19 7.76 -4.58
C PRO A 25 -12.26 7.22 -5.52
N ARG A 26 -11.83 6.78 -6.71
CA ARG A 26 -12.74 6.03 -7.59
C ARG A 26 -13.18 4.75 -6.90
N ASP A 27 -14.38 4.29 -7.21
CA ASP A 27 -14.81 2.96 -6.81
C ASP A 27 -13.82 1.90 -7.32
N ALA A 28 -13.48 0.97 -6.44
CA ALA A 28 -12.69 -0.17 -6.83
C ALA A 28 -13.50 -1.03 -7.82
N ALA A 29 -12.89 -1.33 -8.96
CA ALA A 29 -13.45 -2.36 -9.83
C ALA A 29 -13.35 -3.71 -9.08
N PRO A 30 -14.33 -4.62 -9.26
CA PRO A 30 -14.21 -5.97 -8.73
C PRO A 30 -12.90 -6.61 -9.18
N TRP A 31 -12.16 -7.18 -8.24
CA TRP A 31 -10.92 -7.88 -8.54
C TRP A 31 -11.21 -9.07 -9.46
N GLN A 32 -10.51 -9.17 -10.58
CA GLN A 32 -10.57 -10.31 -11.47
C GLN A 32 -9.19 -10.99 -11.48
N VAL A 33 -9.17 -12.29 -11.21
CA VAL A 33 -7.96 -13.11 -11.37
C VAL A 33 -8.00 -13.63 -12.81
N ASP A 34 -7.22 -12.99 -13.68
CA ASP A 34 -7.03 -13.40 -15.06
C ASP A 34 -5.71 -14.18 -15.22
N GLU A 35 -5.43 -14.64 -16.44
CA GLU A 35 -4.20 -15.37 -16.75
C GLU A 35 -2.95 -14.53 -16.47
N ARG A 36 -3.02 -13.20 -16.67
CA ARG A 36 -1.92 -12.29 -16.35
C ARG A 36 -1.61 -12.31 -14.86
N CYS A 37 -2.63 -12.32 -13.99
CA CYS A 37 -2.46 -12.45 -12.55
C CYS A 37 -1.79 -13.79 -12.17
N ALA A 38 -2.14 -14.88 -12.84
CA ALA A 38 -1.52 -16.19 -12.60
C ALA A 38 -0.03 -16.20 -13.00
N HIS A 39 0.32 -15.60 -14.15
CA HIS A 39 1.70 -15.51 -14.61
C HIS A 39 2.63 -14.70 -13.69
N GLN A 40 2.10 -13.71 -12.96
CA GLN A 40 2.92 -12.88 -12.05
C GLN A 40 3.53 -13.68 -10.89
N VAL A 41 2.91 -14.79 -10.52
CA VAL A 41 3.33 -15.66 -9.42
C VAL A 41 3.71 -17.05 -9.91
N GLU A 42 3.89 -17.21 -11.22
CA GLU A 42 4.36 -18.45 -11.83
C GLU A 42 5.76 -18.80 -11.32
N GLY A 43 5.98 -20.07 -10.99
CA GLY A 43 7.23 -20.54 -10.39
C GLY A 43 7.44 -20.12 -8.93
N LEU A 44 6.58 -19.28 -8.34
CA LEU A 44 6.74 -18.85 -6.94
C LEU A 44 6.71 -20.03 -5.95
N ALA A 45 5.91 -21.05 -6.26
CA ALA A 45 5.83 -22.29 -5.47
C ALA A 45 7.14 -23.11 -5.51
N GLU A 46 7.97 -22.94 -6.54
CA GLU A 46 9.25 -23.65 -6.69
C GLU A 46 10.36 -23.06 -5.81
N TYR A 47 10.16 -21.83 -5.31
CA TYR A 47 11.02 -21.20 -4.32
C TYR A 47 10.73 -21.65 -2.88
N GLY A 48 9.89 -22.66 -2.68
CA GLY A 48 9.53 -23.19 -1.36
C GLY A 48 10.73 -23.74 -0.56
N VAL A 49 10.88 -23.20 0.65
CA VAL A 49 11.79 -23.61 1.75
C VAL A 49 11.50 -25.01 2.25
#